data_AF-A0A2S9A9U0-F1
#
_entry.id   AF-A0A2S9A9U0-F1
#
_cell.length_a   1.000
_cell.length_b   1.000
_cell.length_c   1.000
_cell.angle_alpha   90.00
_cell.angle_beta   90.00
_cell.angle_gamma   90.00
#
_symmetry.space_group_name_H-M   'P 1'
#
loop_
_entity.id
_entity.type
_entity.pdbx_description
1 polymer ?
#
loop_
_entity_poly.entity_id
_entity_poly.type
_entity_poly.pdbx_seq_one_letter_code
_entity_poly.pdbx_strand_id
1 'polypeptide(L)'
;MLATISFFALAVFGLGALSVATDTDIIAVPDLGQAPGAVGMLAAVIAFALMLWSTLRRPRPSYVATIAIALATGLAHLAAVWITVTIGAESPVLATAVAGDLVRGGASAVLVLTALVAGWGGIALRRTRAEHPRWPWEREEDE
;
A
#
# COMPACT_ATOMS: atom_id res chain seq x y z
N MET A 1 9.79 8.23 1.50
CA MET A 1 10.71 7.08 1.42
C MET A 1 10.42 6.06 2.51
N LEU A 2 10.72 6.32 3.79
CA LEU A 2 10.53 5.31 4.87
C LEU A 2 9.09 4.80 5.01
N ALA A 3 8.09 5.68 4.94
CA ALA A 3 6.67 5.27 4.94
C ALA A 3 6.28 4.40 3.73
N THR A 4 6.85 4.65 2.56
CA THR A 4 6.61 3.85 1.35
C THR A 4 7.22 2.46 1.48
N ILE A 5 8.44 2.37 2.03
CA ILE A 5 9.10 1.09 2.32
C ILE A 5 8.31 0.32 3.38
N SER A 6 7.86 1.01 4.43
CA SER A 6 7.04 0.41 5.49
C SER A 6 5.72 -0.10 4.94
N PHE A 7 5.06 0.66 4.05
CA PHE A 7 3.86 0.20 3.35
C PHE A 7 4.12 -1.10 2.58
N PHE A 8 5.16 -1.12 1.74
CA PHE A 8 5.50 -2.31 0.96
C PHE A 8 5.81 -3.52 1.85
N ALA A 9 6.63 -3.33 2.89
CA ALA A 9 6.97 -4.40 3.84
C ALA A 9 5.74 -4.92 4.60
N LEU A 10 4.88 -4.03 5.10
CA LEU A 10 3.64 -4.40 5.79
C LEU A 10 2.65 -5.09 4.85
N ALA A 11 2.57 -4.66 3.60
CA ALA A 11 1.72 -5.28 2.59
C ALA A 11 2.18 -6.71 2.30
N VAL A 12 3.48 -6.94 2.04
CA VAL A 12 4.04 -8.28 1.81
C VAL A 12 3.83 -9.18 3.03
N PHE A 13 4.13 -8.66 4.23
CA PHE A 13 3.93 -9.40 5.48
C PHE A 13 2.45 -9.74 5.71
N GLY A 14 1.56 -8.75 5.58
CA GLY A 14 0.13 -8.92 5.82
C GLY A 14 -0.53 -9.87 4.82
N LEU A 15 -0.14 -9.78 3.54
CA LEU A 15 -0.59 -10.71 2.51
C LEU A 15 -0.08 -12.13 2.81
N GLY A 16 1.19 -12.28 3.17
CA GLY A 16 1.74 -13.59 3.58
C GLY A 16 1.03 -14.18 4.80
N ALA A 17 0.78 -13.36 5.83
CA ALA A 17 0.04 -13.77 7.02
C ALA A 17 -1.41 -14.17 6.71
N LEU A 18 -2.07 -13.44 5.82
CA LEU A 18 -3.41 -13.78 5.34
C LEU A 18 -3.39 -15.14 4.61
N SER A 19 -2.45 -15.34 3.69
CA SER A 19 -2.31 -16.59 2.95
C SER A 19 -2.08 -17.80 3.86
N VAL A 20 -1.23 -17.67 4.89
CA VAL A 20 -1.04 -18.73 5.90
C VAL A 20 -2.30 -18.96 6.73
N ALA A 21 -3.05 -17.91 7.05
CA ALA A 21 -4.27 -18.02 7.86
C ALA A 21 -5.45 -18.62 7.09
N THR A 22 -5.55 -18.35 5.79
CA THR A 22 -6.67 -18.82 4.95
C THR A 22 -6.33 -20.08 4.17
N ASP A 23 -5.07 -20.53 4.17
CA ASP A 23 -4.55 -21.65 3.38
C ASP A 23 -4.88 -21.52 1.88
N THR A 24 -4.95 -20.26 1.40
CA THR A 24 -5.30 -19.92 0.01
C THR A 24 -4.24 -19.05 -0.61
N ASP A 25 -3.93 -19.34 -1.87
CA ASP A 25 -3.17 -18.42 -2.73
C ASP A 25 -4.00 -17.18 -3.04
N ILE A 26 -3.40 -16.00 -2.84
CA ILE A 26 -4.10 -14.70 -2.96
C ILE A 26 -4.52 -14.41 -4.41
N ILE A 27 -3.86 -15.05 -5.38
CA ILE A 27 -4.25 -15.05 -6.80
C ILE A 27 -4.23 -16.50 -7.29
N ALA A 28 -5.16 -17.31 -6.78
CA ALA A 28 -5.37 -18.68 -7.24
C ALA A 28 -6.28 -18.71 -8.48
N VAL A 29 -5.88 -18.07 -9.58
CA VAL A 29 -6.53 -18.35 -10.87
C VAL A 29 -5.58 -19.18 -11.72
N PRO A 30 -5.98 -20.42 -12.08
CA PRO A 30 -5.23 -21.23 -13.02
C PRO A 30 -4.90 -20.41 -14.29
N ASP A 31 -3.66 -20.53 -14.76
CA ASP A 31 -3.15 -19.96 -16.03
C ASP A 31 -2.88 -18.45 -16.11
N LEU A 32 -3.11 -17.65 -15.06
CA LEU A 32 -2.83 -16.19 -15.08
C LEU A 32 -1.41 -15.78 -14.66
N GLY A 33 -0.65 -16.70 -14.05
CA GLY A 33 0.72 -16.46 -13.59
C GLY A 33 0.83 -15.36 -12.52
N GLN A 34 2.07 -14.89 -12.25
CA GLN A 34 2.36 -13.90 -11.21
C GLN A 34 2.18 -12.44 -11.67
N ALA A 35 1.98 -12.21 -12.97
CA ALA A 35 1.98 -10.87 -13.57
C ALA A 35 0.89 -9.94 -12.99
N PRO A 36 -0.38 -10.36 -12.82
CA PRO A 36 -1.40 -9.48 -12.25
C PRO A 36 -1.07 -9.00 -10.84
N GLY A 37 -0.53 -9.89 -9.99
CA GLY A 37 -0.14 -9.56 -8.63
C GLY A 37 1.03 -8.58 -8.57
N ALA A 38 2.07 -8.82 -9.37
CA ALA A 38 3.24 -7.94 -9.43
C ALA A 38 2.88 -6.54 -9.95
N VAL A 39 2.12 -6.45 -11.04
CA VAL A 39 1.67 -5.17 -11.62
C VAL A 39 0.73 -4.45 -10.66
N GLY A 40 -0.21 -5.17 -10.06
CA GLY A 40 -1.11 -4.63 -9.04
C GLY A 40 -0.35 -4.05 -7.85
N MET A 41 0.63 -4.77 -7.33
CA MET A 41 1.45 -4.30 -6.19
C MET A 41 2.28 -3.08 -6.56
N LEU A 42 2.92 -3.08 -7.74
CA LEU A 42 3.71 -1.95 -8.22
C LEU A 42 2.84 -0.69 -8.36
N ALA A 43 1.65 -0.82 -8.95
CA ALA A 43 0.69 0.27 -9.07
C ALA A 43 0.27 0.82 -7.68
N ALA A 44 0.03 -0.06 -6.71
CA ALA A 44 -0.31 0.32 -5.34
C ALA A 44 0.82 1.14 -4.68
N VAL A 45 2.07 0.70 -4.81
CA VAL A 45 3.25 1.39 -4.26
C VAL A 45 3.41 2.77 -4.89
N ILE A 46 3.28 2.87 -6.21
CA ILE A 46 3.39 4.15 -6.94
C ILE A 46 2.27 5.09 -6.50
N ALA A 47 1.02 4.62 -6.47
CA ALA A 47 -0.13 5.42 -6.04
C ALA A 47 0.03 5.91 -4.60
N PHE A 48 0.45 5.04 -3.68
CA PHE A 48 0.74 5.40 -2.31
C PHE A 48 1.82 6.48 -2.21
N ALA A 49 2.94 6.29 -2.91
CA ALA A 49 4.06 7.22 -2.90
C ALA A 49 3.67 8.61 -3.42
N LEU A 50 2.94 8.67 -4.54
CA LEU A 50 2.49 9.92 -5.15
C LEU A 50 1.49 10.66 -4.26
N MET A 51 0.48 9.95 -3.73
CA MET A 51 -0.54 10.55 -2.87
C MET A 51 0.05 11.04 -1.54
N LEU A 52 0.93 10.25 -0.93
CA LEU A 52 1.63 10.66 0.28
C LEU A 52 2.52 11.88 0.00
N TRP A 53 3.31 11.85 -1.07
CA TRP A 53 4.16 12.98 -1.44
C TRP A 53 3.38 14.26 -1.70
N SER A 54 2.26 14.19 -2.43
CA SER A 54 1.36 15.32 -2.65
C SER A 54 0.79 15.88 -1.33
N THR A 55 0.38 14.99 -0.42
CA THR A 55 -0.13 15.37 0.90
C THR A 55 0.95 16.04 1.75
N LEU A 56 2.18 15.52 1.71
CA LEU A 56 3.33 16.06 2.41
C LEU A 56 3.92 17.30 1.74
N ARG A 57 3.45 17.76 0.59
CA ARG A 57 3.82 19.09 0.06
C ARG A 57 3.03 20.22 0.72
N ARG A 58 1.88 19.91 1.35
CA ARG A 58 1.04 20.92 2.01
C ARG A 58 1.67 21.41 3.33
N PRO A 59 1.47 22.69 3.72
CA PRO A 59 2.02 23.24 4.97
C PRO A 59 1.47 22.58 6.24
N ARG A 60 0.21 22.13 6.21
CA ARG A 60 -0.46 21.44 7.32
C ARG A 60 -1.04 20.11 6.82
N PRO A 61 -0.25 19.02 6.79
CA PRO A 61 -0.78 17.72 6.41
C PRO A 61 -1.84 17.28 7.43
N SER A 62 -2.99 16.81 6.94
CA SER A 62 -4.10 16.32 7.73
C SER A 62 -4.01 14.80 7.87
N TYR A 63 -4.28 14.27 9.06
CA TYR A 63 -4.39 12.83 9.26
C TYR A 63 -5.56 12.22 8.48
N VAL A 64 -6.62 12.99 8.20
CA VAL A 64 -7.75 12.51 7.40
C VAL A 64 -7.33 12.16 5.97
N ALA A 65 -6.24 12.75 5.47
CA ALA A 65 -5.71 12.41 4.15
C ALA A 65 -5.21 10.96 4.05
N THR A 66 -4.90 10.29 5.17
CA THR A 66 -4.49 8.86 5.14
C THR A 66 -5.60 7.96 4.64
N ILE A 67 -6.87 8.30 4.91
CA ILE A 67 -8.02 7.56 4.41
C ILE A 67 -8.06 7.67 2.88
N ALA A 68 -7.92 8.88 2.35
CA ALA A 68 -7.89 9.10 0.90
C ALA A 68 -6.68 8.41 0.23
N ILE A 69 -5.50 8.43 0.88
CA ILE A 69 -4.30 7.72 0.41
C ILE A 69 -4.59 6.21 0.37
N ALA A 70 -5.09 5.63 1.47
CA ALA A 70 -5.35 4.20 1.58
C ALA A 70 -6.39 3.70 0.56
N LEU A 71 -7.49 4.43 0.40
CA LEU A 71 -8.52 4.12 -0.59
C LEU A 71 -7.97 4.24 -2.01
N ALA A 72 -7.22 5.29 -2.33
CA ALA A 72 -6.61 5.45 -3.65
C ALA A 72 -5.61 4.33 -3.96
N THR A 73 -4.81 3.93 -2.97
CA THR A 73 -3.87 2.80 -3.10
C THR A 73 -4.59 1.48 -3.36
N GLY A 74 -5.64 1.17 -2.59
CA GLY A 74 -6.45 -0.03 -2.81
C GLY A 74 -7.16 -0.04 -4.16
N LEU A 75 -7.73 1.10 -4.58
CA LEU A 75 -8.36 1.24 -5.90
C LEU A 75 -7.35 1.12 -7.04
N ALA A 76 -6.16 1.71 -6.91
CA ALA A 76 -5.09 1.58 -7.90
C ALA A 76 -4.63 0.14 -8.03
N HIS A 77 -4.52 -0.59 -6.91
CA HIS A 77 -4.21 -2.02 -6.93
C HIS A 77 -5.27 -2.82 -7.69
N LEU A 78 -6.55 -2.65 -7.32
CA LEU A 78 -7.66 -3.37 -7.95
C LEU A 78 -7.79 -3.05 -9.43
N ALA A 79 -7.67 -1.77 -9.81
CA ALA A 79 -7.72 -1.34 -11.20
C ALA A 79 -6.56 -1.95 -12.01
N ALA A 80 -5.35 -1.95 -11.46
CA ALA A 80 -4.18 -2.54 -12.14
C ALA A 80 -4.34 -4.05 -12.33
N VAL A 81 -4.76 -4.79 -11.28
CA VAL A 81 -5.06 -6.23 -11.40
C VAL A 81 -6.15 -6.47 -12.45
N TRP A 82 -7.25 -5.72 -12.39
CA TRP A 82 -8.36 -5.86 -13.33
C TRP A 82 -7.92 -5.61 -14.77
N ILE A 83 -7.11 -4.57 -15.03
CA ILE A 83 -6.57 -4.27 -16.36
C ILE A 83 -5.65 -5.40 -16.82
N THR A 84 -4.72 -5.85 -15.98
CA THR A 84 -3.77 -6.91 -16.35
C THR A 84 -4.48 -8.23 -16.64
N VAL A 85 -5.49 -8.60 -15.84
CA VAL A 85 -6.28 -9.81 -16.08
C VAL A 85 -7.14 -9.67 -17.34
N THR A 86 -7.76 -8.51 -17.57
CA THR A 86 -8.57 -8.28 -18.77
C THR A 86 -7.73 -8.42 -20.04
N ILE A 87 -6.51 -7.90 -20.03
CA ILE A 87 -5.58 -8.02 -21.16
C ILE A 87 -5.06 -9.45 -21.30
N GLY A 88 -4.68 -10.10 -20.20
CA GLY A 88 -4.08 -11.44 -20.23
C GLY A 88 -5.05 -12.58 -20.54
N ALA A 89 -6.29 -12.48 -20.05
CA ALA A 89 -7.32 -13.51 -20.23
C ALA A 89 -8.36 -13.16 -21.32
N GLU A 90 -8.23 -11.98 -21.94
CA GLU A 90 -9.17 -11.43 -22.94
C GLU A 90 -10.65 -11.45 -22.47
N SER A 91 -10.88 -11.46 -21.15
CA SER A 91 -12.19 -11.65 -20.54
C SER A 91 -12.43 -10.66 -19.38
N PRO A 92 -13.26 -9.62 -19.57
CA PRO A 92 -13.59 -8.68 -18.52
C PRO A 92 -14.45 -9.31 -17.40
N VAL A 93 -15.15 -10.40 -17.70
CA VAL A 93 -15.93 -11.16 -16.71
C VAL A 93 -14.98 -11.82 -15.71
N LEU A 94 -13.91 -12.46 -16.20
CA LEU A 94 -12.91 -13.09 -15.35
C LEU A 94 -12.17 -12.03 -14.51
N ALA A 95 -11.77 -10.91 -15.11
CA ALA A 95 -11.14 -9.81 -14.38
C ALA A 95 -12.01 -9.27 -13.23
N THR A 96 -13.31 -9.15 -13.46
CA THR A 96 -14.27 -8.70 -12.43
C THR A 96 -14.44 -9.74 -11.32
N ALA A 97 -14.47 -11.03 -11.66
CA ALA A 97 -14.50 -12.12 -10.68
C ALA A 97 -13.25 -12.11 -9.79
N VAL A 98 -12.06 -11.95 -10.37
CA VAL A 98 -10.78 -11.85 -9.65
C VAL A 98 -10.74 -10.64 -8.73
N ALA A 99 -11.12 -9.46 -9.23
CA ALA A 99 -11.19 -8.26 -8.40
C ALA A 99 -12.17 -8.45 -7.22
N GLY A 100 -13.33 -9.06 -7.47
CA GLY A 100 -14.32 -9.37 -6.43
C GLY A 100 -13.83 -10.42 -5.42
N ASP A 101 -12.99 -11.36 -5.85
CA ASP A 101 -12.38 -12.36 -4.97
C ASP A 101 -11.30 -11.73 -4.09
N LEU A 102 -10.45 -10.85 -4.62
CA LEU A 102 -9.47 -10.09 -3.82
C LEU A 102 -10.14 -9.23 -2.73
N VAL A 103 -11.35 -8.73 -2.98
CA VAL A 103 -12.12 -7.98 -2.00
C VAL A 103 -12.70 -8.92 -0.94
N ARG A 104 -13.32 -10.03 -1.34
CA ARG A 104 -13.94 -11.00 -0.41
C ARG A 104 -12.94 -11.80 0.39
N GLY A 105 -11.80 -12.16 -0.20
CA GLY A 105 -10.70 -12.88 0.42
C GLY A 105 -9.88 -12.01 1.38
N GLY A 106 -10.17 -10.71 1.51
CA GLY A 106 -9.55 -9.84 2.51
C GLY A 106 -8.20 -9.25 2.11
N ALA A 107 -7.61 -9.66 0.98
CA ALA A 107 -6.35 -9.11 0.48
C ALA A 107 -6.42 -7.59 0.25
N SER A 108 -7.54 -7.12 -0.30
CA SER A 108 -7.79 -5.68 -0.47
C SER A 108 -7.88 -4.93 0.88
N ALA A 109 -8.48 -5.57 1.89
CA ALA A 109 -8.58 -4.99 3.23
C ALA A 109 -7.20 -4.87 3.88
N VAL A 110 -6.35 -5.89 3.75
CA VAL A 110 -4.95 -5.85 4.21
C VAL A 110 -4.19 -4.69 3.56
N LEU A 111 -4.30 -4.52 2.24
CA LEU A 111 -3.62 -3.42 1.54
C LEU A 111 -4.09 -2.05 2.00
N VAL A 112 -5.40 -1.86 2.20
CA VAL A 112 -5.95 -0.60 2.70
C VAL A 112 -5.48 -0.32 4.13
N LEU A 113 -5.50 -1.31 5.01
CA LEU A 113 -5.06 -1.16 6.41
C LEU A 113 -3.57 -0.84 6.50
N THR A 114 -2.73 -1.55 5.75
CA THR A 114 -1.28 -1.32 5.71
C THR A 114 -0.94 0.05 5.15
N ALA A 115 -1.63 0.51 4.09
CA ALA A 115 -1.52 1.86 3.56
C ALA A 115 -1.95 2.92 4.59
N LEU A 116 -3.04 2.67 5.33
CA LEU A 116 -3.51 3.58 6.37
C LEU A 116 -2.47 3.75 7.48
N VAL A 117 -1.93 2.64 8.00
CA VAL A 117 -0.91 2.63 9.07
C VAL A 117 0.37 3.31 8.61
N ALA A 118 0.88 2.93 7.43
CA ALA A 118 2.11 3.50 6.89
C ALA A 118 1.96 4.99 6.54
N GLY A 119 0.81 5.39 5.97
CA GLY A 119 0.49 6.78 5.65
C GLY A 119 0.38 7.64 6.90
N TRP A 120 -0.29 7.12 7.95
CA TRP A 120 -0.39 7.78 9.23
C TRP A 120 0.99 7.99 9.87
N GLY A 121 1.83 6.95 9.91
CA GLY A 121 3.20 7.06 10.41
C GLY A 121 4.03 8.08 9.63
N GLY A 122 3.91 8.10 8.30
CA GLY A 122 4.58 9.09 7.46
C GLY A 122 4.16 10.54 7.74
N ILE A 123 2.87 10.78 7.98
CA ILE A 123 2.37 12.11 8.35
C ILE A 123 2.79 12.48 9.78
N ALA A 124 2.73 11.53 10.71
CA ALA A 124 3.11 11.72 12.10
C ALA A 124 4.58 12.17 12.21
N LEU A 125 5.51 11.45 11.57
CA LEU A 125 6.93 11.79 11.55
C LEU A 125 7.20 13.20 11.02
N ARG A 126 6.49 13.62 9.96
CA ARG A 126 6.63 14.98 9.42
C ARG A 126 6.07 16.05 10.37
N ARG A 127 4.96 15.76 11.04
CA ARG A 127 4.32 16.69 11.98
C ARG A 127 5.13 16.87 13.26
N THR A 128 5.70 15.81 13.79
CA THR A 128 6.48 15.85 15.03
C THR A 128 7.88 16.43 14.81
N ARG A 129 8.30 16.65 13.55
CA ARG A 129 9.69 16.98 13.21
C ARG A 129 10.65 16.06 13.96
N ALA A 130 10.37 14.76 13.95
CA ALA A 130 11.22 13.80 14.62
C ALA A 130 12.62 13.90 14.00
N GLU A 131 13.51 14.60 14.70
CA GLU A 131 14.91 14.70 14.34
C GLU A 131 15.61 13.39 14.69
N HIS A 132 16.76 13.18 14.07
CA HIS A 132 17.63 12.09 14.49
C HIS A 132 17.88 12.23 16.00
N PRO A 133 17.71 11.16 16.80
CA PRO A 133 18.03 11.22 18.23
C PRO A 133 19.49 11.66 18.37
N ARG A 134 19.69 12.89 18.85
CA ARG A 134 21.02 13.43 19.12
C ARG A 134 21.41 13.05 20.53
N TRP A 135 22.56 12.42 20.67
CA TRP A 135 23.07 12.07 21.99
C TRP A 135 23.53 13.33 22.75
N PRO A 136 23.55 13.30 24.09
CA PRO A 136 23.89 14.48 24.88
C PRO A 136 25.23 15.14 24.54
N TRP A 137 26.19 14.35 24.06
CA TRP A 137 27.52 14.80 23.64
C TRP A 137 27.59 15.27 22.17
N GLU A 138 26.52 15.10 21.37
CA GLU A 138 26.40 15.60 19.99
C GLU A 138 25.73 16.98 19.94
N ARG A 139 25.27 17.49 21.08
CA ARG A 139 24.88 18.89 21.23
C ARG A 139 26.18 19.65 21.43
N GLU A 140 26.61 20.42 20.43
CA GLU A 140 27.63 21.45 20.66
C GLU A 140 27.13 22.30 21.82
N GLU A 141 27.92 22.33 22.90
CA GLU A 141 27.67 23.13 24.09
C GLU A 141 27.87 24.61 23.71
N ASP A 142 26.93 25.18 22.96
CA ASP A 142 26.98 26.58 22.57
C ASP A 142 25.99 27.39 23.43
N GLU A 143 26.58 28.38 24.11
CA GLU A 143 26.00 29.43 24.99
C GLU A 143 24.71 30.11 24.49
#